data_AF-A0A7S1UTW5-F1
#
_entry.id   AF-A0A7S1UTW5-F1
#
_cell.length_a   1.000
_cell.length_b   1.000
_cell.length_c   1.000
_cell.angle_alpha   90.00
_cell.angle_beta   90.00
_cell.angle_gamma   90.00
#
_symmetry.space_group_name_H-M   'P 1'
#
loop_
_entity.id
_entity.type
_entity.pdbx_description
1 polymer ?
#
loop_
_entity_poly.entity_id
_entity_poly.type
_entity_poly.pdbx_seq_one_letter_code
_entity_poly.pdbx_strand_id
1 'polypeptide(L)'
;MPSRSTVISFTAPRTEVDSVEAEKVDSPKELLERIAREVHGKGPPLMKETDELLRSSLGALKKELAVSKSAEYNRAATFCPEYVKSDDFLLMFLRADRFNVQEVARRVEKYWGDRLRLFGDEVAFQPRPIRLTDLSDEDLATLRSTGLQLLPKRDKAGRALILLTRRKWSFEDRKDIGRLTWYLFHAALEDVGVQRSGVILLMYDDGPFGLEHYDRKLDKLCLELLTQSLPVRPIAVHHFYDSKMMDFVLPFVLFLMGREIR
;
A
#
# COMPACT_ATOMS: atom_id res chain seq x y z
N MET A 1 31.92 -4.61 -4.77
CA MET A 1 31.27 -5.67 -5.57
C MET A 1 30.01 -5.09 -6.18
N PRO A 2 29.54 -5.52 -7.36
CA PRO A 2 28.27 -5.04 -7.89
C PRO A 2 27.13 -5.47 -6.96
N SER A 3 26.32 -4.51 -6.52
CA SER A 3 25.16 -4.78 -5.67
C SER A 3 24.15 -5.64 -6.40
N ARG A 4 23.60 -6.67 -5.75
CA ARG A 4 22.56 -7.50 -6.36
C ARG A 4 21.22 -6.78 -6.24
N SER A 5 20.32 -7.06 -7.19
CA SER A 5 18.98 -6.50 -7.17
C SER A 5 17.95 -7.52 -7.65
N THR A 6 16.82 -7.57 -6.97
CA THR A 6 15.64 -8.35 -7.36
C THR A 6 14.45 -7.41 -7.48
N VAL A 7 13.59 -7.64 -8.47
CA VAL A 7 12.33 -6.92 -8.61
C VAL A 7 11.18 -7.87 -8.35
N ILE A 8 10.27 -7.45 -7.49
CA ILE A 8 9.02 -8.14 -7.18
C ILE A 8 7.90 -7.25 -7.72
N SER A 9 7.09 -7.77 -8.64
CA SER A 9 5.92 -7.08 -9.16
C SER A 9 4.67 -7.55 -8.44
N PHE A 10 3.76 -6.63 -8.13
CA PHE A 10 2.44 -7.00 -7.63
C PHE A 10 1.52 -7.25 -8.83
N THR A 11 1.06 -8.49 -8.98
CA THR A 11 0.07 -8.83 -10.00
C THR A 11 -1.33 -8.70 -9.40
N ALA A 12 -2.08 -7.70 -9.86
CA ALA A 12 -3.45 -7.51 -9.38
C ALA A 12 -4.32 -8.74 -9.70
N PRO A 13 -5.27 -9.12 -8.82
CA PRO A 13 -6.37 -9.98 -9.21
C PRO A 13 -7.14 -9.34 -10.38
N ARG A 14 -7.59 -10.17 -11.34
CA ARG A 14 -8.41 -9.71 -12.48
C ARG A 14 -9.74 -9.15 -11.96
N THR A 15 -10.18 -8.00 -12.47
CA THR A 15 -11.48 -7.44 -12.11
C THR A 15 -12.58 -8.03 -13.01
N GLU A 16 -13.83 -8.07 -12.54
CA GLU A 16 -14.99 -8.44 -13.39
C GLU A 16 -15.16 -7.49 -14.58
N VAL A 17 -14.61 -6.26 -14.53
CA VAL A 17 -14.66 -5.32 -15.67
C VAL A 17 -13.71 -5.74 -16.79
N ASP A 18 -12.62 -6.44 -16.46
CA ASP A 18 -11.71 -7.07 -17.44
C ASP A 18 -12.37 -8.28 -18.15
N SER A 19 -13.57 -8.72 -17.73
CA SER A 19 -14.27 -9.88 -18.29
C SER A 19 -15.16 -9.55 -19.51
N VAL A 20 -15.37 -8.26 -19.82
CA VAL A 20 -16.24 -7.84 -20.93
C VAL A 20 -15.47 -7.73 -22.26
N GLU A 21 -14.14 -7.61 -22.23
CA GLU A 21 -13.29 -7.77 -23.41
C GLU A 21 -12.83 -9.23 -23.52
N ALA A 22 -13.14 -9.89 -24.63
CA ALA A 22 -12.90 -11.33 -24.86
C ALA A 22 -11.49 -11.79 -24.44
N GLU A 23 -11.44 -12.73 -23.49
CA GLU A 23 -10.23 -13.30 -22.89
C GLU A 23 -9.26 -13.86 -23.94
N LYS A 24 -8.10 -13.21 -24.09
CA LYS A 24 -6.85 -13.91 -24.37
C LYS A 24 -6.14 -14.11 -23.04
N VAL A 25 -6.01 -15.36 -22.61
CA VAL A 25 -5.08 -15.71 -21.55
C VAL A 25 -3.67 -15.44 -22.10
N ASP A 26 -3.02 -14.41 -21.57
CA ASP A 26 -1.64 -14.09 -21.94
C ASP A 26 -0.77 -15.34 -21.77
N SER A 27 0.04 -15.64 -22.79
CA SER A 27 1.11 -16.61 -22.64
C SER A 27 2.07 -16.16 -21.52
N PRO A 28 2.81 -17.08 -20.89
CA PRO A 28 3.80 -16.71 -19.86
C PRO A 28 4.79 -15.63 -20.33
N LYS A 29 5.13 -15.62 -21.63
CA LYS A 29 6.01 -14.61 -22.22
C LYS A 29 5.35 -13.22 -22.29
N GLU A 30 4.09 -13.14 -22.74
CA GLU A 30 3.35 -11.88 -22.80
C GLU A 30 3.10 -11.29 -21.42
N LEU A 31 2.83 -12.15 -20.42
CA LEU A 31 2.73 -11.75 -19.01
C LEU A 31 4.03 -11.13 -18.50
N LEU A 32 5.18 -11.79 -18.74
CA LEU A 32 6.49 -11.27 -18.34
C LEU A 32 6.83 -9.95 -19.03
N GLU A 33 6.53 -9.80 -20.32
CA GLU A 33 6.72 -8.55 -21.06
C GLU A 33 5.81 -7.43 -20.54
N ARG A 34 4.58 -7.74 -20.12
CA ARG A 34 3.70 -6.77 -19.45
C ARG A 34 4.26 -6.36 -18.09
N ILE A 35 4.68 -7.31 -17.26
CA ILE A 35 5.28 -7.04 -15.95
C ILE A 35 6.53 -6.18 -16.10
N ALA A 36 7.43 -6.52 -17.03
CA ALA A 36 8.64 -5.73 -17.28
C ALA A 36 8.30 -4.30 -17.70
N ARG A 37 7.30 -4.12 -18.58
CA ARG A 37 6.81 -2.80 -18.96
C ARG A 37 6.26 -2.03 -17.76
N GLU A 38 5.41 -2.64 -16.95
CA GLU A 38 4.85 -2.00 -15.75
C GLU A 38 5.93 -1.62 -14.75
N VAL A 39 6.85 -2.52 -14.42
CA VAL A 39 8.00 -2.25 -13.55
C VAL A 39 8.78 -1.03 -14.05
N HIS A 40 9.05 -0.94 -15.34
CA HIS A 40 9.82 0.16 -15.94
C HIS A 40 8.98 1.42 -16.26
N GLY A 41 7.73 1.49 -15.81
CA GLY A 41 6.85 2.64 -16.04
C GLY A 41 6.44 2.82 -17.50
N LYS A 42 6.50 1.73 -18.28
CA LYS A 42 6.02 1.61 -19.67
C LYS A 42 4.71 0.80 -19.75
N GLY A 43 4.03 0.62 -18.61
CA GLY A 43 2.78 -0.12 -18.51
C GLY A 43 1.65 0.52 -19.34
N PRO A 44 0.54 -0.19 -19.54
CA PRO A 44 -0.63 0.37 -20.20
C PRO A 44 -1.10 1.65 -19.48
N PRO A 45 -1.77 2.57 -20.22
CA PRO A 45 -2.29 3.78 -19.63
C PRO A 45 -3.23 3.45 -18.46
N LEU A 46 -3.20 4.31 -17.44
CA LEU A 46 -4.09 4.19 -16.29
C LEU A 46 -5.55 4.13 -16.76
N MET A 47 -6.35 3.29 -16.08
CA MET A 47 -7.79 3.21 -16.32
C MET A 47 -8.37 4.63 -16.38
N LYS A 48 -9.11 4.92 -17.45
CA LYS A 48 -9.70 6.24 -17.64
C LYS A 48 -10.88 6.39 -16.69
N GLU A 49 -10.71 7.21 -15.65
CA GLU A 49 -11.78 7.60 -14.74
C GLU A 49 -12.80 8.48 -15.49
N THR A 50 -13.90 7.88 -15.93
CA THR A 50 -15.06 8.63 -16.47
C THR A 50 -15.97 9.06 -15.32
N ASP A 51 -16.74 10.14 -15.51
CA ASP A 51 -17.71 10.59 -14.50
C ASP A 51 -18.74 9.51 -14.16
N GLU A 52 -19.12 8.69 -15.14
CA GLU A 52 -20.03 7.56 -14.94
C GLU A 52 -19.42 6.47 -14.06
N LEU A 53 -18.17 6.07 -14.31
CA LEU A 53 -17.45 5.12 -13.47
C LEU A 53 -17.33 5.63 -12.03
N LEU A 54 -16.91 6.90 -11.85
CA LEU A 54 -16.76 7.49 -10.53
C LEU A 54 -18.09 7.50 -9.75
N ARG A 55 -19.17 7.99 -10.38
CA ARG A 55 -20.50 8.08 -9.75
C ARG A 55 -21.08 6.70 -9.42
N SER A 56 -21.01 5.76 -10.37
CA SER A 56 -21.55 4.41 -10.19
C SER A 56 -20.81 3.65 -9.11
N SER A 57 -19.47 3.64 -9.12
CA SER A 57 -18.66 2.95 -8.12
C SER A 57 -18.78 3.56 -6.73
N LEU A 58 -18.81 4.90 -6.61
CA LEU A 58 -19.07 5.56 -5.32
C LEU A 58 -20.46 5.22 -4.78
N GLY A 59 -21.48 5.27 -5.64
CA GLY A 59 -22.84 4.92 -5.27
C GLY A 59 -22.96 3.46 -4.81
N ALA A 60 -22.31 2.54 -5.51
CA ALA A 60 -22.28 1.12 -5.14
C ALA A 60 -21.52 0.90 -3.82
N LEU A 61 -20.35 1.50 -3.64
CA LEU A 61 -19.55 1.38 -2.42
C LEU A 61 -20.27 1.95 -1.20
N LYS A 62 -20.94 3.10 -1.32
CA LYS A 62 -21.74 3.67 -0.23
C LYS A 62 -22.89 2.75 0.18
N LYS A 63 -23.51 2.05 -0.76
CA LYS A 63 -24.55 1.05 -0.47
C LYS A 63 -23.97 -0.17 0.26
N GLU A 64 -22.83 -0.68 -0.21
CA GLU A 64 -22.14 -1.81 0.42
C GLU A 64 -21.74 -1.49 1.86
N LEU A 65 -21.12 -0.33 2.08
CA LEU A 65 -20.71 0.11 3.41
C LEU A 65 -21.88 0.47 4.34
N ALA A 66 -23.06 0.78 3.81
CA ALA A 66 -24.25 1.07 4.63
C ALA A 66 -24.76 -0.15 5.41
N VAL A 67 -24.42 -1.36 4.96
CA VAL A 67 -24.75 -2.63 5.63
C VAL A 67 -23.55 -3.29 6.31
N SER A 68 -22.44 -2.55 6.45
CA SER A 68 -21.22 -3.02 7.10
C SER A 68 -21.48 -3.52 8.52
N LYS A 69 -20.87 -4.65 8.86
CA LYS A 69 -20.91 -5.24 10.21
C LYS A 69 -19.68 -4.89 11.04
N SER A 70 -18.71 -4.15 10.49
CA SER A 70 -17.52 -3.73 11.23
C SER A 70 -17.89 -2.71 12.30
N ALA A 71 -17.61 -3.04 13.56
CA ALA A 71 -17.86 -2.15 14.68
C ALA A 71 -17.02 -0.87 14.57
N GLU A 72 -15.77 -0.98 14.12
CA GLU A 72 -14.83 0.11 13.99
C GLU A 72 -15.22 1.07 12.85
N TYR A 73 -15.63 0.53 11.70
CA TYR A 73 -16.17 1.36 10.61
C TYR A 73 -17.46 2.06 11.05
N ASN A 74 -18.41 1.33 11.65
CA ASN A 74 -19.69 1.91 12.10
C ASN A 74 -19.49 3.01 13.14
N ARG A 75 -18.49 2.82 14.03
CA ARG A 75 -18.07 3.84 14.97
C ARG A 75 -17.50 5.06 14.25
N ALA A 76 -16.59 4.89 13.30
CA ALA A 76 -16.06 5.99 12.51
C ALA A 76 -17.16 6.74 11.74
N ALA A 77 -18.07 6.01 11.10
CA ALA A 77 -19.23 6.56 10.39
C ALA A 77 -20.22 7.31 11.30
N THR A 78 -20.11 7.15 12.62
CA THR A 78 -20.87 7.89 13.64
C THR A 78 -20.11 9.12 14.13
N PHE A 79 -18.81 8.98 14.43
CA PHE A 79 -18.01 10.06 15.04
C PHE A 79 -17.41 11.05 14.04
N CYS A 80 -17.15 10.62 12.80
CA CYS A 80 -16.61 11.47 11.74
C CYS A 80 -17.23 11.19 10.36
N PRO A 81 -18.58 11.27 10.25
CA PRO A 81 -19.30 10.93 9.02
C PRO A 81 -18.85 11.73 7.80
N GLU A 82 -18.50 13.01 7.98
CA GLU A 82 -18.06 13.91 6.91
C GLU A 82 -16.75 13.44 6.29
N TYR A 83 -15.86 12.85 7.09
CA TYR A 83 -14.60 12.30 6.59
C TYR A 83 -14.80 10.91 5.98
N VAL A 84 -15.39 9.99 6.74
CA VAL A 84 -15.55 8.57 6.36
C VAL A 84 -16.40 8.38 5.11
N LYS A 85 -17.42 9.22 4.93
CA LYS A 85 -18.37 9.11 3.81
C LYS A 85 -18.07 10.09 2.67
N SER A 86 -16.99 10.87 2.77
CA SER A 86 -16.58 11.78 1.70
C SER A 86 -16.20 11.01 0.44
N ASP A 87 -16.50 11.60 -0.71
CA ASP A 87 -16.10 11.04 -2.01
C ASP A 87 -14.59 10.96 -2.11
N ASP A 88 -13.86 11.97 -1.64
CA ASP A 88 -12.40 11.98 -1.66
C ASP A 88 -11.79 10.81 -0.88
N PHE A 89 -12.29 10.53 0.33
CA PHE A 89 -11.83 9.40 1.13
C PHE A 89 -12.09 8.07 0.40
N LEU A 90 -13.32 7.86 -0.07
CA LEU A 90 -13.71 6.61 -0.72
C LEU A 90 -13.02 6.40 -2.08
N LEU A 91 -12.79 7.48 -2.83
CA LEU A 91 -12.10 7.43 -4.12
C LEU A 91 -10.64 6.97 -3.98
N MET A 92 -9.97 7.28 -2.88
CA MET A 92 -8.62 6.75 -2.63
C MET A 92 -8.62 5.21 -2.65
N PHE A 93 -9.58 4.58 -1.98
CA PHE A 93 -9.68 3.12 -1.94
C PHE A 93 -10.11 2.55 -3.28
N LEU A 94 -11.12 3.15 -3.93
CA LEU A 94 -11.56 2.74 -5.26
C LEU A 94 -10.39 2.75 -6.26
N ARG A 95 -9.55 3.78 -6.25
CA ARG A 95 -8.36 3.85 -7.11
C ARG A 95 -7.33 2.76 -6.78
N ALA A 96 -7.12 2.49 -5.49
CA ALA A 96 -6.17 1.48 -5.02
C ALA A 96 -6.55 0.07 -5.50
N ASP A 97 -7.85 -0.26 -5.48
CA ASP A 97 -8.41 -1.58 -5.83
C ASP A 97 -9.07 -1.62 -7.22
N ARG A 98 -8.73 -0.67 -8.10
CA ARG A 98 -9.23 -0.62 -9.50
C ARG A 98 -10.75 -0.70 -9.60
N PHE A 99 -11.44 -0.01 -8.69
CA PHE A 99 -12.89 0.10 -8.61
C PHE A 99 -13.62 -1.22 -8.32
N ASN A 100 -12.94 -2.25 -7.78
CA ASN A 100 -13.61 -3.42 -7.22
C ASN A 100 -14.30 -3.06 -5.90
N VAL A 101 -15.60 -2.79 -5.97
CA VAL A 101 -16.41 -2.30 -4.84
C VAL A 101 -16.38 -3.23 -3.63
N GLN A 102 -16.40 -4.55 -3.85
CA GLN A 102 -16.44 -5.54 -2.76
C GLN A 102 -15.12 -5.57 -1.99
N GLU A 103 -13.99 -5.64 -2.71
CA GLU A 103 -12.66 -5.59 -2.08
C GLU A 103 -12.42 -4.26 -1.37
N VAL A 104 -12.90 -3.16 -1.96
CA VAL A 104 -12.80 -1.83 -1.36
C VAL A 104 -13.59 -1.77 -0.06
N ALA A 105 -14.81 -2.28 -0.01
CA ALA A 105 -15.61 -2.29 1.21
C ALA A 105 -14.88 -3.03 2.34
N ARG A 106 -14.35 -4.23 2.06
CA ARG A 106 -13.54 -5.01 3.00
C ARG A 106 -12.28 -4.26 3.45
N ARG A 107 -11.59 -3.59 2.52
CA ARG A 107 -10.38 -2.80 2.82
C ARG A 107 -10.72 -1.60 3.70
N VAL A 108 -11.84 -0.90 3.46
CA VAL A 108 -12.30 0.23 4.28
C VAL A 108 -12.66 -0.23 5.70
N GLU A 109 -13.33 -1.37 5.86
CA GLU A 109 -13.58 -1.94 7.19
C GLU A 109 -12.28 -2.23 7.95
N LYS A 110 -11.34 -2.92 7.28
CA LYS A 110 -10.03 -3.24 7.86
C LYS A 110 -9.20 -2.00 8.19
N TYR A 111 -9.28 -0.96 7.34
CA TYR A 111 -8.65 0.32 7.57
C TYR A 111 -9.01 0.88 8.95
N TRP A 112 -10.30 0.95 9.29
CA TRP A 112 -10.70 1.50 10.59
C TRP A 112 -10.28 0.64 11.78
N GLY A 113 -10.28 -0.68 11.61
CA GLY A 113 -9.73 -1.61 12.61
C GLY A 113 -8.23 -1.38 12.87
N ASP A 114 -7.44 -1.27 11.82
CA ASP A 114 -6.00 -1.03 11.95
C ASP A 114 -5.68 0.39 12.41
N ARG A 115 -6.46 1.39 11.97
CA ARG A 115 -6.33 2.78 12.43
C ARG A 115 -6.54 2.85 13.95
N LEU A 116 -7.58 2.21 14.47
CA LEU A 116 -7.83 2.12 15.90
C LEU A 116 -6.70 1.39 16.63
N ARG A 117 -6.24 0.26 16.10
CA ARG A 117 -5.18 -0.56 16.70
C ARG A 117 -3.82 0.18 16.80
N LEU A 118 -3.51 1.02 15.82
CA LEU A 118 -2.24 1.75 15.74
C LEU A 118 -2.25 3.04 16.55
N PHE A 119 -3.33 3.82 16.48
CA PHE A 119 -3.39 5.18 17.02
C PHE A 119 -4.24 5.33 18.29
N GLY A 120 -4.98 4.28 18.67
CA GLY A 120 -5.87 4.34 19.82
C GLY A 120 -7.12 5.20 19.56
N ASP A 121 -7.97 5.27 20.57
CA ASP A 121 -9.32 5.82 20.46
C ASP A 121 -9.35 7.32 20.15
N GLU A 122 -8.49 8.09 20.83
CA GLU A 122 -8.45 9.55 20.80
C GLU A 122 -8.04 10.11 19.43
N VAL A 123 -7.26 9.34 18.68
CA VAL A 123 -6.71 9.77 17.39
C VAL A 123 -7.41 9.09 16.23
N ALA A 124 -7.81 7.81 16.37
CA ALA A 124 -8.32 7.04 15.24
C ALA A 124 -9.57 7.65 14.61
N PHE A 125 -10.49 8.19 15.41
CA PHE A 125 -11.79 8.70 14.94
C PHE A 125 -11.83 10.21 14.70
N GLN A 126 -10.68 10.88 14.64
CA GLN A 126 -10.65 12.29 14.28
C GLN A 126 -11.13 12.49 12.82
N PRO A 127 -11.92 13.54 12.52
CA PRO A 127 -12.52 13.78 11.21
C PRO A 127 -11.53 14.37 10.20
N ARG A 128 -10.31 13.84 10.17
CA ARG A 128 -9.21 14.28 9.31
C ARG A 128 -8.19 13.16 9.10
N PRO A 129 -7.28 13.29 8.12
CA PRO A 129 -6.10 12.43 8.04
C PRO A 129 -5.22 12.52 9.30
N ILE A 130 -4.44 11.46 9.53
CA ILE A 130 -3.39 11.45 10.55
C ILE A 130 -2.32 12.49 10.17
N ARG A 131 -1.94 13.31 11.14
CA ARG A 131 -0.93 14.37 11.00
C ARG A 131 0.33 14.00 11.77
N LEU A 132 1.41 14.72 11.48
CA LEU A 132 2.67 14.59 12.20
C LEU A 132 2.50 14.84 13.72
N THR A 133 1.56 15.71 14.10
CA THR A 133 1.23 16.02 15.51
C THR A 133 0.52 14.88 16.25
N ASP A 134 0.05 13.86 15.53
CA ASP A 134 -0.59 12.69 16.12
C ASP A 134 0.43 11.56 16.40
N LEU A 135 1.69 11.77 16.01
CA LEU A 135 2.79 10.84 16.23
C LEU A 135 3.49 11.17 17.56
N SER A 136 3.91 10.13 18.29
CA SER A 136 4.66 10.31 19.54
C SER A 136 6.09 10.79 19.27
N ASP A 137 6.81 11.20 20.32
CA ASP A 137 8.22 11.58 20.18
C ASP A 137 9.09 10.40 19.69
N GLU A 138 8.74 9.17 20.08
CA GLU A 138 9.37 7.93 19.63
C GLU A 138 9.09 7.66 18.14
N ASP A 139 7.86 7.89 17.68
CA ASP A 139 7.52 7.82 16.25
C ASP A 139 8.34 8.84 15.46
N LEU A 140 8.44 10.08 15.95
CA LEU A 140 9.21 11.15 15.29
C LEU A 140 10.71 10.85 15.29
N ALA A 141 11.25 10.27 16.36
CA ALA A 141 12.63 9.79 16.41
C ALA A 141 12.88 8.69 15.37
N THR A 142 11.95 7.74 15.26
CA THR A 142 11.96 6.67 14.25
C THR A 142 11.90 7.25 12.83
N LEU A 143 11.05 8.26 12.58
CA LEU A 143 10.95 8.92 11.28
C LEU A 143 12.26 9.61 10.89
N ARG A 144 12.92 10.25 11.87
CA ARG A 144 14.22 10.92 11.69
C ARG A 144 15.38 9.95 11.46
N SER A 145 15.25 8.68 11.81
CA SER A 145 16.29 7.67 11.58
C SER A 145 16.52 7.38 10.08
N THR A 146 15.68 7.93 9.17
CA THR A 146 15.75 7.79 7.71
C THR A 146 15.48 6.39 7.17
N GLY A 147 14.91 5.52 8.01
CA GLY A 147 14.56 4.15 7.65
C GLY A 147 13.43 4.00 6.64
N LEU A 148 12.55 4.99 6.55
CA LEU A 148 11.40 5.02 5.66
C LEU A 148 11.21 6.44 5.14
N GLN A 149 11.27 6.64 3.81
CA GLN A 149 11.27 7.97 3.21
C GLN A 149 10.41 8.02 1.94
N LEU A 150 9.57 9.05 1.83
CA LEU A 150 8.92 9.42 0.59
C LEU A 150 9.89 10.30 -0.22
N LEU A 151 10.31 9.84 -1.39
CA LEU A 151 11.25 10.59 -2.23
C LEU A 151 10.52 11.72 -2.99
N PRO A 152 11.17 12.87 -3.21
CA PRO A 152 10.56 14.02 -3.88
C PRO A 152 10.36 13.81 -5.39
N LYS A 153 11.03 12.81 -5.98
CA LYS A 153 10.93 12.49 -7.40
C LYS A 153 9.95 11.35 -7.62
N ARG A 154 9.24 11.43 -8.74
CA ARG A 154 8.42 10.36 -9.28
C ARG A 154 9.18 9.61 -10.36
N ASP A 155 8.71 8.41 -10.64
CA ASP A 155 9.16 7.69 -11.83
C ASP A 155 8.49 8.27 -13.10
N LYS A 156 8.82 7.70 -14.26
CA LYS A 156 8.28 8.16 -15.56
C LYS A 156 6.76 7.96 -15.70
N ALA A 157 6.16 7.06 -14.92
CA ALA A 157 4.73 6.81 -14.91
C ALA A 157 3.97 7.64 -13.85
N GLY A 158 4.65 8.57 -13.16
CA GLY A 158 4.04 9.43 -12.15
C GLY A 158 3.86 8.76 -10.78
N ARG A 159 4.46 7.58 -10.56
CA ARG A 159 4.38 6.82 -9.32
C ARG A 159 5.28 7.44 -8.26
N ALA A 160 4.78 7.47 -7.02
CA ALA A 160 5.60 7.87 -5.88
C ALA A 160 6.65 6.79 -5.56
N LEU A 161 7.84 7.22 -5.16
CA LEU A 161 8.93 6.33 -4.77
C LEU A 161 9.08 6.38 -3.24
N ILE A 162 8.99 5.22 -2.59
CA ILE A 162 9.17 5.09 -1.14
C ILE A 162 10.45 4.28 -0.90
N LEU A 163 11.44 4.87 -0.27
CA LEU A 163 12.70 4.23 0.11
C LEU A 163 12.56 3.60 1.49
N LEU A 164 12.97 2.35 1.61
CA LEU A 164 13.04 1.58 2.85
C LEU A 164 14.48 1.14 3.07
N THR A 165 15.05 1.45 4.23
CA THR A 165 16.39 1.02 4.63
C THR A 165 16.32 0.39 6.01
N ARG A 166 16.16 -0.94 6.07
CA ARG A 166 15.85 -1.66 7.32
C ARG A 166 16.91 -1.48 8.40
N ARG A 167 18.18 -1.42 8.01
CA ARG A 167 19.30 -1.23 8.95
C ARG A 167 19.26 0.11 9.70
N LYS A 168 18.53 1.07 9.16
CA LYS A 168 18.34 2.38 9.79
C LYS A 168 17.06 2.44 10.64
N TRP A 169 16.29 1.36 10.73
CA TRP A 169 15.11 1.32 11.58
C TRP A 169 15.53 1.30 13.04
N SER A 170 15.00 2.25 13.80
CA SER A 170 15.18 2.35 15.25
C SER A 170 13.82 2.68 15.82
N PHE A 171 13.21 1.71 16.51
CA PHE A 171 11.86 1.81 17.07
C PHE A 171 11.80 1.02 18.38
N GLU A 172 10.87 1.36 19.26
CA GLU A 172 10.64 0.63 20.52
C GLU A 172 9.56 -0.44 20.35
N ASP A 173 8.48 -0.10 19.63
CA ASP A 173 7.40 -1.01 19.26
C ASP A 173 7.28 -1.08 17.73
N ARG A 174 6.94 -2.28 17.20
CA ARG A 174 6.61 -2.47 15.78
C ARG A 174 5.46 -1.57 15.34
N LYS A 175 4.57 -1.18 16.25
CA LYS A 175 3.51 -0.21 15.99
C LYS A 175 4.06 1.15 15.56
N ASP A 176 5.25 1.54 15.99
CA ASP A 176 5.88 2.81 15.61
C ASP A 176 6.11 2.84 14.10
N ILE A 177 6.73 1.77 13.55
CA ILE A 177 6.88 1.58 12.10
C ILE A 177 5.52 1.46 11.40
N GLY A 178 4.53 0.83 12.04
CA GLY A 178 3.16 0.77 11.53
C GLY A 178 2.54 2.17 11.36
N ARG A 179 2.66 3.04 12.37
CA ARG A 179 2.16 4.43 12.35
C ARG A 179 2.91 5.28 11.34
N LEU A 180 4.24 5.10 11.21
CA LEU A 180 5.02 5.79 10.19
C LEU A 180 4.68 5.35 8.77
N THR A 181 4.49 4.06 8.56
CA THR A 181 4.01 3.50 7.28
C THR A 181 2.66 4.11 6.95
N TRP A 182 1.74 4.17 7.91
CA TRP A 182 0.45 4.83 7.73
C TRP A 182 0.58 6.29 7.30
N TYR A 183 1.35 7.08 8.06
CA TYR A 183 1.53 8.50 7.81
C TYR A 183 2.16 8.78 6.44
N LEU A 184 3.27 8.11 6.11
CA LEU A 184 3.99 8.36 4.86
C LEU A 184 3.19 7.98 3.62
N PHE A 185 2.42 6.89 3.69
CA PHE A 185 1.58 6.48 2.58
C PHE A 185 0.39 7.43 2.40
N HIS A 186 -0.23 7.91 3.48
CA HIS A 186 -1.25 8.94 3.36
C HIS A 186 -0.69 10.26 2.82
N ALA A 187 0.51 10.67 3.24
CA ALA A 187 1.18 11.84 2.68
C ALA A 187 1.43 11.71 1.17
N ALA A 188 1.79 10.51 0.69
CA ALA A 188 1.94 10.26 -0.74
C ALA A 188 0.58 10.33 -1.49
N LEU A 189 -0.50 9.89 -0.84
CA LEU A 189 -1.85 9.84 -1.40
C LEU A 189 -2.59 11.17 -1.37
N GLU A 190 -2.04 12.24 -0.77
CA GLU A 190 -2.57 13.60 -0.94
C GLU A 190 -2.61 14.03 -2.42
N ASP A 191 -1.74 13.44 -3.24
CA ASP A 191 -1.73 13.65 -4.68
C ASP A 191 -2.57 12.61 -5.43
N VAL A 192 -3.64 13.08 -6.10
CA VAL A 192 -4.54 12.24 -6.90
C VAL A 192 -3.82 11.51 -8.04
N GLY A 193 -2.76 12.10 -8.60
CA GLY A 193 -1.90 11.44 -9.57
C GLY A 193 -1.24 10.19 -8.98
N VAL A 194 -0.75 10.25 -7.74
CA VAL A 194 -0.19 9.08 -7.03
C VAL A 194 -1.26 8.05 -6.73
N GLN A 195 -2.45 8.45 -6.30
CA GLN A 195 -3.58 7.52 -6.09
C GLN A 195 -3.87 6.71 -7.37
N ARG A 196 -3.82 7.39 -8.53
CA ARG A 196 -4.06 6.78 -9.84
C ARG A 196 -2.91 5.92 -10.31
N SER A 197 -1.66 6.33 -10.11
CA SER A 197 -0.47 5.65 -10.62
C SER A 197 0.04 4.53 -9.71
N GLY A 198 -0.19 4.64 -8.40
CA GLY A 198 0.35 3.76 -7.37
C GLY A 198 1.75 4.18 -6.91
N VAL A 199 2.41 3.28 -6.18
CA VAL A 199 3.71 3.51 -5.55
C VAL A 199 4.73 2.43 -5.90
N ILE A 200 6.01 2.78 -5.80
CA ILE A 200 7.14 1.87 -5.93
C ILE A 200 7.91 1.85 -4.63
N LEU A 201 8.17 0.66 -4.11
CA LEU A 201 8.97 0.45 -2.92
C LEU A 201 10.41 0.17 -3.34
N LEU A 202 11.35 0.99 -2.88
CA LEU A 202 12.78 0.78 -3.06
C LEU A 202 13.32 0.27 -1.72
N MET A 203 13.57 -1.02 -1.61
CA MET A 203 14.17 -1.62 -0.42
C MET A 203 15.68 -1.67 -0.60
N TYR A 204 16.42 -0.97 0.25
CA TYR A 204 17.88 -0.90 0.21
C TYR A 204 18.45 -1.52 1.49
N ASP A 205 18.96 -2.74 1.37
CA ASP A 205 19.57 -3.51 2.45
C ASP A 205 21.07 -3.69 2.17
N ASP A 206 21.86 -2.65 2.45
CA ASP A 206 23.31 -2.67 2.26
C ASP A 206 24.06 -3.35 3.41
N GLY A 207 25.19 -4.00 3.09
CA GLY A 207 26.05 -4.62 4.10
C GLY A 207 25.62 -6.02 4.56
N PRO A 208 26.26 -6.57 5.62
CA PRO A 208 26.00 -7.92 6.09
C PRO A 208 24.61 -7.99 6.75
N PHE A 209 23.61 -8.35 5.96
CA PHE A 209 22.27 -8.67 6.44
C PHE A 209 22.28 -10.08 7.05
N GLY A 210 22.14 -10.13 8.38
CA GLY A 210 21.99 -11.37 9.17
C GLY A 210 20.55 -11.64 9.61
N LEU A 211 20.28 -12.86 10.11
CA LEU A 211 18.94 -13.26 10.59
C LEU A 211 18.43 -12.37 11.73
N GLU A 212 19.33 -11.79 12.51
CA GLU A 212 19.03 -10.87 13.61
C GLU A 212 18.36 -9.56 13.15
N HIS A 213 18.48 -9.21 11.86
CA HIS A 213 17.83 -8.06 11.26
C HIS A 213 16.45 -8.40 10.66
N TYR A 214 16.06 -9.67 10.66
CA TYR A 214 14.79 -10.14 10.12
C TYR A 214 13.72 -10.22 11.21
N ASP A 215 12.77 -9.29 11.18
CA ASP A 215 11.59 -9.31 12.05
C ASP A 215 10.33 -9.72 11.26
N ARG A 216 10.01 -11.02 11.33
CA ARG A 216 8.84 -11.59 10.65
C ARG A 216 7.51 -10.93 11.06
N LYS A 217 7.38 -10.52 12.32
CA LYS A 217 6.12 -9.91 12.82
C LYS A 217 5.97 -8.51 12.25
N LEU A 218 7.06 -7.77 12.14
CA LEU A 218 7.08 -6.45 11.52
C LEU A 218 6.82 -6.52 10.01
N ASP A 219 7.43 -7.49 9.32
CA ASP A 219 7.18 -7.71 7.90
C ASP A 219 5.72 -8.06 7.62
N LYS A 220 5.14 -8.94 8.45
CA LYS A 220 3.71 -9.26 8.39
C LYS A 220 2.85 -8.02 8.62
N LEU A 221 3.16 -7.20 9.62
CA LEU A 221 2.43 -5.95 9.89
C LEU A 221 2.46 -5.01 8.69
N CYS A 222 3.65 -4.73 8.14
CA CYS A 222 3.80 -3.84 6.99
C CYS A 222 3.03 -4.38 5.78
N LEU A 223 3.14 -5.69 5.53
CA LEU A 223 2.44 -6.32 4.42
C LEU A 223 0.92 -6.23 4.55
N GLU A 224 0.38 -6.53 5.73
CA GLU A 224 -1.06 -6.44 5.99
C GLU A 224 -1.57 -5.01 5.83
N LEU A 225 -0.79 -4.01 6.28
CA LEU A 225 -1.14 -2.61 6.07
C LEU A 225 -1.18 -2.26 4.58
N LEU A 226 -0.17 -2.63 3.81
CA LEU A 226 -0.06 -2.27 2.39
C LEU A 226 -1.08 -2.98 1.49
N THR A 227 -1.44 -4.21 1.82
CA THR A 227 -2.22 -5.07 0.91
C THR A 227 -3.68 -5.20 1.31
N GLN A 228 -4.01 -4.92 2.58
CA GLN A 228 -5.38 -5.17 3.07
C GLN A 228 -6.01 -3.99 3.80
N SER A 229 -5.26 -2.93 4.10
CA SER A 229 -5.74 -1.85 4.99
C SER A 229 -5.63 -0.47 4.34
N LEU A 230 -4.43 -0.06 3.95
CA LEU A 230 -4.17 1.26 3.39
C LEU A 230 -4.72 1.37 1.96
N PRO A 231 -5.25 2.54 1.55
CA PRO A 231 -5.71 2.78 0.18
C PRO A 231 -4.55 3.06 -0.78
N VAL A 232 -3.56 2.18 -0.80
CA VAL A 232 -2.41 2.24 -1.69
C VAL A 232 -2.39 1.06 -2.65
N ARG A 233 -1.86 1.33 -3.85
CA ARG A 233 -1.54 0.31 -4.86
C ARG A 233 -0.03 0.19 -5.02
N PRO A 234 0.63 -0.75 -4.31
CA PRO A 234 2.02 -1.11 -4.60
C PRO A 234 2.09 -1.69 -6.01
N ILE A 235 2.98 -1.15 -6.85
CA ILE A 235 3.17 -1.64 -8.23
C ILE A 235 4.37 -2.58 -8.30
N ALA A 236 5.47 -2.20 -7.66
CA ALA A 236 6.67 -3.02 -7.59
C ALA A 236 7.47 -2.74 -6.32
N VAL A 237 8.22 -3.76 -5.89
CA VAL A 237 9.33 -3.64 -4.94
C VAL A 237 10.62 -3.86 -5.71
N HIS A 238 11.50 -2.88 -5.70
CA HIS A 238 12.90 -3.06 -6.09
C HIS A 238 13.71 -3.30 -4.83
N HIS A 239 14.26 -4.49 -4.69
CA HIS A 239 15.08 -4.86 -3.55
C HIS A 239 16.55 -4.91 -3.94
N PHE A 240 17.34 -4.04 -3.35
CA PHE A 240 18.79 -3.93 -3.52
C PHE A 240 19.46 -4.50 -2.28
N TYR A 241 20.31 -5.50 -2.47
CA TYR A 241 20.98 -6.18 -1.35
C TYR A 241 22.34 -6.73 -1.75
N ASP A 242 23.26 -6.79 -0.79
CA ASP A 242 24.61 -7.34 -0.99
C ASP A 242 24.81 -8.71 -0.32
N SER A 243 23.92 -9.08 0.62
CA SER A 243 24.03 -10.32 1.38
C SER A 243 23.53 -11.54 0.59
N LYS A 244 24.36 -12.58 0.47
CA LYS A 244 23.95 -13.89 -0.09
C LYS A 244 22.82 -14.55 0.71
N MET A 245 22.63 -14.17 1.98
CA MET A 245 21.55 -14.68 2.81
C MET A 245 20.18 -14.32 2.24
N MET A 246 20.05 -13.14 1.60
CA MET A 246 18.79 -12.71 1.02
C MET A 246 18.34 -13.58 -0.16
N ASP A 247 19.27 -14.27 -0.84
CA ASP A 247 18.90 -15.25 -1.87
C ASP A 247 18.06 -16.42 -1.29
N PHE A 248 18.20 -16.70 0.02
CA PHE A 248 17.44 -17.74 0.71
C PHE A 248 16.20 -17.19 1.43
N VAL A 249 16.29 -15.99 2.02
CA VAL A 249 15.17 -15.39 2.76
C VAL A 249 14.09 -14.88 1.82
N LEU A 250 14.46 -14.26 0.70
CA LEU A 250 13.51 -13.60 -0.19
C LEU A 250 12.48 -14.56 -0.80
N PRO A 251 12.84 -15.76 -1.29
CA PRO A 251 11.86 -16.74 -1.78
C PRO A 251 10.87 -17.18 -0.69
N PHE A 252 11.31 -17.29 0.57
CA PHE A 252 10.45 -17.64 1.69
C PHE A 252 9.48 -16.51 2.04
N VAL A 253 9.97 -15.27 2.07
CA VAL A 253 9.13 -14.07 2.25
C VAL A 253 8.08 -13.99 1.13
N LEU A 254 8.50 -14.15 -0.14
CA LEU A 254 7.61 -14.18 -1.30
C LEU A 254 6.58 -15.32 -1.25
N PHE A 255 6.98 -16.50 -0.74
CA PHE A 255 6.06 -17.60 -0.55
C PHE A 255 4.95 -17.24 0.45
N LEU A 256 5.32 -16.61 1.57
CA LEU A 256 4.38 -16.16 2.60
C LEU A 256 3.49 -14.98 2.17
N MET A 257 3.95 -14.17 1.21
CA MET A 257 3.23 -13.00 0.68
C MET A 257 2.00 -13.35 -0.18
N GLY A 258 1.67 -14.63 -0.37
CA GLY A 258 0.52 -15.04 -1.17
C GLY A 258 0.81 -14.99 -2.69
N ARG A 259 -0.17 -15.37 -3.51
CA ARG A 259 -0.01 -15.43 -4.98
C ARG A 259 -0.17 -14.09 -5.69
N GLU A 260 -0.87 -13.13 -5.06
CA GLU A 260 -1.17 -11.81 -5.64
C GLU A 260 0.02 -10.83 -5.60
N ILE A 261 1.09 -11.23 -4.90
CA ILE A 261 2.32 -10.44 -4.73
C ILE A 261 3.51 -11.09 -5.47
N ARG A 262 3.31 -12.30 -6.01
CA ARG A 262 4.33 -13.06 -6.75
C ARG A 262 4.30 -12.76 -8.25
#